data_AF-A0A2N0TKN0-F1
#
_entry.id   AF-A0A2N0TKN0-F1
#
_cell.length_a   1.000
_cell.length_b   1.000
_cell.length_c   1.000
_cell.angle_alpha   90.00
_cell.angle_beta   90.00
_cell.angle_gamma   90.00
#
_symmetry.space_group_name_H-M   'P 1'
#
loop_
_entity.id
_entity.type
_entity.pdbx_description
1 polymer ?
#
loop_
_entity_poly.entity_id
_entity_poly.type
_entity_poly.pdbx_seq_one_letter_code
_entity_poly.pdbx_strand_id
1 'polypeptide(L)' 'MLEDTADSKEALRRRHRAHTLTGDLNGVLECHIGNAGDWLLLWIRDDGTAMFMRTGSHDELLGK' A
#
# COMPACT_ATOMS: atom_id res chain seq x y z
N MET A 1 -19.31 -5.16 -2.90
CA MET A 1 -18.61 -3.95 -2.46
C MET A 1 -17.43 -4.41 -1.60
N LEU A 2 -16.20 -3.96 -1.87
CA LEU A 2 -15.08 -4.24 -0.98
C LEU A 2 -15.23 -3.35 0.26
N GLU A 3 -15.09 -3.91 1.45
CA GLU A 3 -15.33 -3.22 2.72
C GLU A 3 -14.01 -2.86 3.42
N ASP A 4 -13.85 -1.59 3.82
CA ASP A 4 -12.70 -1.08 4.58
C ASP A 4 -12.81 -1.39 6.10
N THR A 5 -13.00 -2.67 6.42
CA THR A 5 -13.16 -3.13 7.82
C THR A 5 -11.83 -3.16 8.57
N ALA A 6 -11.91 -3.22 9.91
CA ALA A 6 -10.73 -3.41 10.75
C ALA A 6 -9.98 -4.73 10.43
N ASP A 7 -10.74 -5.79 10.16
CA ASP A 7 -10.18 -7.11 9.80
C ASP A 7 -9.46 -7.07 8.44
N SER A 8 -10.03 -6.37 7.45
CA SER A 8 -9.37 -6.15 6.15
C SER A 8 -8.06 -5.37 6.32
N LYS A 9 -8.03 -4.33 7.16
CA LYS A 9 -6.83 -3.55 7.46
C LYS A 9 -5.75 -4.40 8.14
N GLU A 10 -6.13 -5.23 9.11
CA GLU A 10 -5.19 -6.12 9.80
C GLU A 10 -4.66 -7.22 8.87
N ALA A 11 -5.49 -7.74 7.97
CA ALA A 11 -5.06 -8.68 6.94
C ALA A 11 -4.01 -8.05 6.00
N LEU A 12 -4.25 -6.82 5.52
CA LEU A 12 -3.27 -6.08 4.72
C LEU A 12 -1.96 -5.86 5.47
N ARG A 13 -2.03 -5.42 6.74
CA ARG A 13 -0.83 -5.19 7.56
C ARG A 13 -0.03 -6.48 7.76
N ARG A 14 -0.67 -7.59 8.11
CA ARG A 14 0.03 -8.85 8.43
C ARG A 14 0.52 -9.62 7.21
N ARG A 15 -0.29 -9.70 6.16
CA ARG A 15 0.00 -10.55 4.98
C ARG A 15 0.73 -9.80 3.88
N HIS A 16 0.43 -8.52 3.71
CA HIS A 16 0.97 -7.68 2.65
C HIS A 16 1.92 -6.61 3.18
N ARG A 17 2.25 -6.65 4.48
CA ARG A 17 3.13 -5.70 5.17
C ARG A 17 2.69 -4.25 4.95
N ALA A 18 1.37 -4.04 4.89
CA ALA A 18 0.84 -2.72 4.60
C ALA A 18 1.21 -1.72 5.71
N HIS A 19 1.75 -0.57 5.31
CA HIS A 19 2.12 0.49 6.23
C HIS A 19 2.10 1.86 5.53
N THR A 20 2.11 2.92 6.34
CA THR A 20 2.19 4.29 5.85
C THR A 20 3.66 4.67 5.67
N LEU A 21 3.99 5.21 4.50
CA LEU A 21 5.29 5.78 4.17
C LEU A 21 5.56 7.05 4.98
N THR A 22 6.84 7.40 5.08
CA THR A 22 7.33 8.57 5.81
C THR A 22 8.18 9.44 4.88
N GLY A 23 8.59 10.63 5.34
CA GLY A 23 9.38 11.58 4.52
C GLY A 23 8.53 12.25 3.44
N ASP A 24 9.06 12.36 2.21
CA ASP A 24 8.40 13.05 1.10
C ASP A 24 7.07 12.40 0.67
N LEU A 25 6.88 11.12 1.00
CA LEU A 25 5.65 10.36 0.74
C LEU A 25 4.82 10.15 2.02
N ASN A 26 4.98 11.01 3.03
CA ASN A 26 4.24 10.88 4.27
C ASN A 26 2.72 10.85 4.04
N GLY A 27 2.06 9.84 4.62
CA GLY A 27 0.61 9.64 4.46
C GLY A 27 0.22 8.74 3.27
N VAL A 28 1.14 8.44 2.36
CA VAL A 28 0.95 7.41 1.33
C VAL A 28 1.03 6.04 1.97
N LEU A 29 0.16 5.12 1.57
CA LEU A 29 0.20 3.72 1.98
C LEU A 29 0.93 2.88 0.95
N GLU A 30 1.72 1.93 1.44
CA GLU A 30 2.33 0.89 0.63
C GLU A 30 2.02 -0.51 1.14
N CYS A 31 2.03 -1.49 0.24
CA CYS A 31 2.03 -2.90 0.57
C CYS A 31 2.65 -3.74 -0.54
N HIS A 32 3.11 -4.95 -0.20
CA HIS A 32 3.59 -5.92 -1.18
C HIS A 32 2.41 -6.70 -1.78
N ILE A 33 2.34 -6.72 -3.11
CA ILE A 33 1.34 -7.43 -3.88
C ILE A 33 2.00 -8.50 -4.77
N GLY A 34 1.35 -9.65 -4.93
CA GLY A 34 1.92 -10.79 -5.66
C GLY A 34 2.98 -11.57 -4.85
N ASN A 35 3.16 -12.84 -5.19
CA ASN A 35 4.15 -13.70 -4.52
C ASN A 35 5.61 -13.43 -4.96
N ALA A 36 5.81 -12.51 -5.91
CA ALA A 36 7.13 -12.00 -6.26
C ALA A 36 7.47 -10.90 -5.25
N GLY A 37 8.44 -11.14 -4.37
CA GLY A 37 8.67 -10.35 -3.15
C GLY A 37 8.98 -8.85 -3.34
N ASP A 38 9.10 -8.37 -4.57
CA ASP A 38 9.45 -7.01 -4.94
C ASP A 38 8.42 -6.37 -5.89
N TRP A 39 7.13 -6.46 -5.52
CA TRP A 39 6.08 -5.74 -6.23
C TRP A 39 5.19 -5.01 -5.22
N LEU A 40 5.19 -3.68 -5.32
CA LEU A 40 4.51 -2.77 -4.41
C LEU A 40 3.27 -2.15 -5.04
N LEU A 41 2.30 -1.82 -4.19
CA LEU A 41 1.16 -0.96 -4.52
C LEU A 41 1.19 0.27 -3.63
N LEU A 42 1.10 1.47 -4.22
CA LEU A 42 0.98 2.74 -3.52
C LEU A 42 -0.41 3.33 -3.68
N TRP A 43 -1.01 3.79 -2.57
CA TRP A 43 -2.32 4.43 -2.57
C TRP A 43 -2.49 5.47 -1.48
N ILE A 44 -3.45 6.38 -1.67
CA ILE A 44 -3.95 7.27 -0.62
C ILE A 44 -5.39 6.91 -0.27
N ARG A 45 -5.83 7.33 0.92
CA ARG A 45 -7.21 7.20 1.39
C ARG A 45 -7.75 8.57 1.75
N ASP A 46 -8.93 8.88 1.23
CA ASP A 46 -9.68 10.10 1.55
C ASP A 46 -11.17 9.80 1.51
N ASP A 47 -11.92 10.28 2.51
CA ASP A 47 -13.38 10.15 2.64
C ASP A 47 -13.97 8.80 2.17
N GLY A 48 -13.46 7.69 2.72
CA GLY A 48 -13.93 6.34 2.38
C GLY A 48 -13.53 5.83 0.99
N THR A 49 -12.76 6.60 0.23
CA THR A 49 -12.24 6.25 -1.10
C THR A 49 -10.75 5.91 -1.01
N ALA A 50 -10.35 4.84 -1.69
CA ALA A 50 -8.95 4.50 -1.91
C ALA A 50 -8.56 4.85 -3.35
N MET A 51 -7.53 5.68 -3.52
CA MET A 51 -7.01 6.06 -4.83
C MET A 51 -5.65 5.40 -5.06
N PHE A 52 -5.62 4.41 -5.94
CA PHE A 52 -4.40 3.71 -6.33
C PHE A 52 -3.59 4.56 -7.30
N MET A 53 -2.31 4.78 -6.98
CA MET A 53 -1.47 5.74 -7.68
C MET A 53 -0.42 5.08 -8.58
N ARG A 54 0.37 4.17 -8.00
CA ARG A 54 1.51 3.53 -8.67
C ARG A 54 1.67 2.09 -8.21
N THR A 55 2.25 1.28 -9.07
CA THR A 55 2.67 -0.08 -8.75
C THR A 55 3.93 -0.43 -9.53
N GLY A 56 4.82 -1.22 -8.93
CA GLY A 56 6.17 -1.48 -9.45
C GLY A 56 7.09 -2.03 -8.37
N SER A 57 8.37 -2.22 -8.68
CA SER A 57 9.38 -2.63 -7.70
C SER A 57 9.75 -1.52 -6.71
N HIS A 58 10.56 -1.83 -5.69
CA HIS A 58 11.12 -0.79 -4.81
C HIS A 58 11.95 0.23 -5.59
N ASP A 59 12.80 -0.21 -6.52
CA ASP A 59 13.66 0.67 -7.31
C ASP A 59 12.83 1.65 -8.15
N GLU A 60 11.76 1.16 -8.80
CA GLU A 60 10.88 1.98 -9.65
C GLU A 60 10.08 3.03 -8.86
N LEU A 61 9.66 2.68 -7.64
CA LEU A 61 8.74 3.50 -6.86
C LEU A 61 9.44 4.38 -5.83
N LEU A 62 10.53 3.89 -5.22
CA LEU A 62 11.21 4.48 -4.07
C LEU A 62 12.68 4.80 -4.33
N GLY A 63 13.22 4.44 -5.50
CA GLY A 63 14.61 4.73 -5.88
C GLY A 63 15.65 4.01 -5.01
N LYS A 64 15.31 2.80 -4.52
CA LYS A 64 16.25 1.90 -3.84
C LYS A 64 17.04 1.04 -4.82
#